data_AF-A0AAW6ZKV2-F1
#
_entry.id   AF-A0AAW6ZKV2-F1
#
_cell.length_a   1.000
_cell.length_b   1.000
_cell.length_c   1.000
_cell.angle_alpha   90.00
_cell.angle_beta   90.00
_cell.angle_gamma   90.00
#
_symmetry.space_group_name_H-M   'P 1'
#
loop_
_entity.id
_entity.type
_entity.pdbx_description
1 polymer ?
#
loop_
_entity_poly.entity_id
_entity_poly.type
_entity_poly.pdbx_seq_one_letter_code
_entity_poly.pdbx_strand_id
1 'polypeptide(L)'
;MRTYTLTIPAPMGLTKSGSRTALWLTANDRRKWRAKAALVRQWRALGRKAATEAAVPPLDRVQVTARVHRARGGRFDPSNWADTAKAVLDGIVDARVLEDDSHEYVTGPDMRAGEPRDTPCLVLTITQL
;
A
#
# COMPACT_ATOMS: atom_id res chain seq x y z
N MET A 1 1.63 5.01 -23.02
CA MET A 1 1.43 4.22 -21.79
C MET A 1 1.19 5.19 -20.65
N ARG A 2 0.03 5.13 -19.98
CA ARG A 2 -0.32 6.06 -18.89
C ARG A 2 0.18 5.49 -17.57
N THR A 3 0.80 6.34 -16.74
CA THR A 3 1.33 5.96 -15.43
C THR A 3 0.81 6.90 -14.35
N TYR A 4 0.35 6.32 -13.25
CA TYR A 4 -0.15 7.03 -12.08
C TYR A 4 0.71 6.67 -10.87
N THR A 5 1.08 7.66 -10.07
CA THR A 5 1.85 7.44 -8.84
C THR A 5 1.03 7.91 -7.65
N LEU A 6 0.71 6.97 -6.76
CA LEU A 6 -0.04 7.22 -5.54
C LEU A 6 0.92 7.12 -4.35
N THR A 7 0.97 8.15 -3.51
CA THR A 7 1.71 8.11 -2.24
C THR A 7 0.70 7.93 -1.12
N ILE A 8 0.83 6.84 -0.36
CA ILE A 8 -0.05 6.47 0.73
C ILE A 8 0.72 6.58 2.05
N PRO A 9 0.55 7.67 2.82
CA PRO A 9 1.19 7.82 4.13
C PRO A 9 0.79 6.67 5.06
N ALA A 10 1.76 6.12 5.78
CA ALA A 10 1.48 5.04 6.72
C ALA A 10 0.65 5.57 7.89
N PRO A 11 -0.42 4.86 8.31
CA PRO A 11 -1.14 5.20 9.53
C PRO A 11 -0.18 5.08 10.71
N MET A 12 -0.30 6.02 11.65
CA MET A 12 0.57 6.08 12.82
C MET A 12 -0.17 5.60 14.05
N GLY A 13 0.55 4.89 14.93
CA GLY A 13 0.08 4.47 16.24
C GLY A 13 1.14 4.71 17.30
N LEU A 14 0.89 4.20 18.50
CA LEU A 14 1.81 4.29 19.64
C LEU A 14 2.41 2.91 19.96
N THR A 15 3.69 2.89 20.31
CA THR A 15 4.33 1.73 20.94
C THR A 15 3.87 1.59 22.38
N LYS A 16 4.23 0.48 23.04
CA LYS A 16 4.00 0.30 24.49
C LYS A 16 4.67 1.40 25.33
N SER A 17 5.77 1.97 24.85
CA SER A 17 6.48 3.09 25.49
C SER A 17 5.90 4.47 25.16
N GLY A 18 4.78 4.54 24.43
CA GLY A 18 4.16 5.80 24.02
C GLY A 18 4.83 6.50 22.84
N SER A 19 5.84 5.89 22.21
CA SER A 19 6.52 6.47 21.05
C SER A 19 5.69 6.29 19.78
N ARG A 20 5.64 7.29 18.91
CA ARG A 20 4.91 7.23 17.64
C ARG A 20 5.61 6.28 16.65
N THR A 21 4.84 5.39 16.00
CA THR A 21 5.36 4.41 15.04
C THR A 21 4.39 4.15 13.89
N ALA A 22 4.90 3.80 12.72
CA ALA A 22 4.08 3.44 11.56
C ALA A 22 3.47 2.05 11.73
N LEU A 23 2.18 1.94 11.44
CA LEU A 23 1.40 0.71 11.54
C LEU A 23 1.37 -0.01 10.19
N TRP A 24 2.33 -0.91 10.01
CA TRP A 24 2.43 -1.74 8.82
C TRP A 24 1.69 -3.07 8.98
N LEU A 25 1.10 -3.57 7.90
CA LEU A 25 0.76 -4.98 7.76
C LEU A 25 1.97 -5.70 7.20
N THR A 26 2.49 -6.66 7.94
CA THR A 26 3.69 -7.39 7.52
C THR A 26 3.49 -8.90 7.58
N ALA A 27 4.28 -9.65 6.82
CA ALA A 27 4.27 -11.11 6.85
C ALA A 27 4.60 -11.66 8.25
N ASN A 28 5.36 -10.90 9.05
CA ASN A 28 5.69 -11.23 10.42
C ASN A 28 4.68 -10.72 11.47
N ASP A 29 3.53 -10.16 11.05
CA ASP A 29 2.53 -9.61 11.96
C ASP A 29 1.89 -10.69 12.83
N ARG A 30 1.95 -10.51 14.16
CA ARG A 30 1.37 -11.40 15.18
C ARG A 30 0.15 -10.80 15.88
N ARG A 31 -0.39 -9.69 15.38
CA ARG A 31 -1.62 -9.09 15.91
C ARG A 31 -2.78 -10.08 15.89
N LYS A 32 -3.67 -9.99 16.88
CA LYS A 32 -4.94 -10.72 16.87
C LYS A 32 -5.77 -10.33 15.64
N TRP A 33 -6.57 -11.27 15.13
CA TRP A 33 -7.33 -11.11 13.88
C TRP A 33 -8.15 -9.81 13.82
N ARG A 34 -8.80 -9.41 14.92
CA ARG A 34 -9.59 -8.15 14.99
C ARG A 34 -8.73 -6.91 14.76
N ALA A 35 -7.54 -6.87 15.36
CA ALA A 35 -6.62 -5.75 15.22
C ALA A 35 -6.01 -5.71 13.81
N LYS A 36 -5.64 -6.88 13.25
CA LYS A 36 -5.19 -6.99 11.85
C LYS A 36 -6.29 -6.49 10.89
N ALA A 37 -7.53 -6.96 11.05
CA ALA A 37 -8.66 -6.55 10.23
C ALA A 37 -8.94 -5.03 10.30
N ALA A 38 -8.81 -4.41 11.48
CA ALA A 38 -8.93 -2.96 11.62
C ALA A 38 -7.85 -2.21 10.84
N LEU A 39 -6.61 -2.69 10.88
CA LEU A 39 -5.50 -2.08 10.14
C LEU A 39 -5.62 -2.28 8.62
N VAL A 40 -6.10 -3.46 8.17
CA VAL A 40 -6.45 -3.71 6.76
C VAL A 40 -7.47 -2.69 6.26
N ARG A 41 -8.56 -2.48 7.01
CA ARG A 41 -9.58 -1.46 6.64
C ARG A 41 -9.01 -0.06 6.55
N GLN A 42 -8.06 0.31 7.43
CA GLN A 42 -7.41 1.62 7.37
C GLN A 42 -6.58 1.78 6.09
N TRP A 43 -5.71 0.82 5.77
CA TRP A 43 -4.91 0.86 4.54
C TRP A 43 -5.78 0.83 3.28
N ARG A 44 -6.86 0.06 3.27
CA ARG A 44 -7.85 0.02 2.18
C ARG A 44 -8.54 1.37 1.97
N ALA A 45 -8.99 2.00 3.04
CA ALA A 45 -9.57 3.34 2.97
C ALA A 45 -8.57 4.40 2.46
N LEU A 46 -7.29 4.29 2.87
CA LEU A 46 -6.24 5.18 2.39
C LEU A 46 -5.94 4.98 0.90
N GLY A 47 -5.93 3.73 0.41
CA GLY A 47 -5.77 3.42 -1.02
C GLY A 47 -6.92 4.00 -1.87
N ARG A 48 -8.16 3.78 -1.43
CA ARG A 48 -9.35 4.35 -2.09
C ARG A 48 -9.28 5.86 -2.16
N LYS A 49 -8.92 6.50 -1.04
CA LYS A 49 -8.76 7.95 -0.95
C LYS A 49 -7.71 8.46 -1.93
N ALA A 50 -6.51 7.87 -1.91
CA ALA A 50 -5.41 8.29 -2.78
C ALA A 50 -5.75 8.18 -4.26
N ALA A 51 -6.41 7.08 -4.67
CA ALA A 51 -6.86 6.90 -6.05
C ALA A 51 -7.92 7.94 -6.47
N THR A 52 -8.87 8.22 -5.58
CA THR A 52 -9.93 9.21 -5.82
C THR A 52 -9.36 10.63 -5.93
N GLU A 53 -8.47 11.02 -5.02
CA GLU A 53 -7.84 12.35 -5.01
C GLU A 53 -6.92 12.56 -6.22
N ALA A 54 -6.24 11.50 -6.69
CA ALA A 54 -5.44 11.54 -7.91
C ALA A 54 -6.28 11.48 -9.20
N ALA A 55 -7.62 11.36 -9.09
CA ALA A 55 -8.55 11.23 -10.20
C ALA A 55 -8.10 10.17 -11.22
N VAL A 56 -7.62 9.01 -10.74
CA VAL A 56 -7.22 7.91 -11.62
C VAL A 56 -8.48 7.40 -12.33
N PRO A 57 -8.53 7.37 -13.67
CA PRO A 57 -9.68 6.87 -14.39
C PRO A 57 -9.79 5.34 -14.25
N PRO A 58 -10.92 4.72 -14.62
CA PRO A 58 -10.98 3.27 -14.82
C PRO A 58 -9.92 2.80 -15.82
N LEU A 59 -9.28 1.68 -15.51
CA LEU A 59 -8.22 1.03 -16.29
C LEU A 59 -8.57 -0.45 -16.46
N ASP A 60 -8.35 -1.00 -17.66
CA ASP A 60 -8.68 -2.40 -17.95
C ASP A 60 -7.62 -3.36 -17.39
N ARG A 61 -6.34 -3.10 -17.67
CA ARG A 61 -5.24 -3.93 -17.19
C ARG A 61 -4.04 -3.08 -16.79
N VAL A 62 -3.37 -3.43 -15.70
CA VAL A 62 -2.26 -2.66 -15.16
C VAL A 62 -1.10 -3.53 -14.71
N GLN A 63 0.08 -2.94 -14.72
CA GLN A 63 1.23 -3.40 -13.95
C GLN A 63 1.42 -2.50 -12.73
N VAL A 64 1.58 -3.11 -11.56
CA VAL A 64 1.72 -2.39 -10.29
C VAL A 64 3.10 -2.64 -9.68
N THR A 65 3.79 -1.57 -9.30
CA THR A 65 4.98 -1.61 -8.45
C THR A 65 4.67 -0.96 -7.13
N ALA A 66 5.03 -1.62 -6.02
CA ALA A 66 4.80 -1.14 -4.67
C ALA A 66 6.13 -0.87 -3.96
N ARG A 67 6.45 0.40 -3.74
CA ARG A 67 7.70 0.82 -3.10
C ARG A 67 7.49 1.22 -1.64
N VAL A 68 8.19 0.56 -0.73
CA VAL A 68 8.08 0.79 0.71
C VAL A 68 9.13 1.79 1.17
N HIS A 69 8.68 2.93 1.70
CA HIS A 69 9.53 3.95 2.33
C HIS A 69 9.39 3.91 3.85
N ARG A 70 10.48 3.67 4.56
CA ARG A 70 10.54 3.62 6.04
C ARG A 70 11.19 4.89 6.60
N ALA A 71 10.88 5.22 7.85
CA ALA A 71 11.53 6.34 8.55
C ALA A 71 13.03 6.12 8.79
N ARG A 72 13.44 4.87 8.96
CA ARG A 72 14.84 4.49 9.18
C ARG A 72 15.33 3.68 7.99
N GLY A 73 16.53 3.97 7.56
CA GLY A 73 17.25 3.17 6.57
C GLY A 73 17.72 1.82 7.13
N GLY A 74 18.57 1.16 6.35
CA GLY A 74 19.11 -0.16 6.65
C GLY A 74 18.49 -1.26 5.81
N ARG A 75 19.01 -2.47 5.96
CA ARG A 75 18.60 -3.64 5.17
C ARG A 75 17.24 -4.15 5.64
N PHE A 76 16.32 -4.37 4.70
CA PHE A 76 15.06 -5.05 4.92
C PHE A 76 14.60 -5.73 3.63
N ASP A 77 13.69 -6.70 3.75
CA ASP A 77 13.03 -7.33 2.63
C ASP A 77 11.69 -6.61 2.32
N PRO A 78 11.54 -5.95 1.16
CA PRO A 78 10.30 -5.27 0.78
C PRO A 78 9.09 -6.20 0.72
N SER A 79 9.28 -7.49 0.40
CA SER A 79 8.19 -8.47 0.27
C SER A 79 7.42 -8.65 1.59
N ASN A 80 8.07 -8.38 2.72
CA ASN A 80 7.46 -8.44 4.04
C ASN A 80 6.28 -7.46 4.21
N TRP A 81 6.07 -6.49 3.29
CA TRP A 81 4.94 -5.57 3.27
C TRP A 81 3.88 -5.88 2.20
N ALA A 82 3.92 -7.06 1.58
CA ALA A 82 2.95 -7.44 0.55
C ALA A 82 1.49 -7.31 1.04
N ASP A 83 1.20 -7.71 2.28
CA ASP A 83 -0.13 -7.53 2.91
C ASP A 83 -0.57 -6.05 2.97
N THR A 84 0.38 -5.11 3.12
CA THR A 84 0.09 -3.67 3.07
C THR A 84 -0.27 -3.25 1.64
N ALA A 85 0.53 -3.67 0.65
CA ALA A 85 0.29 -3.35 -0.76
C ALA A 85 -1.05 -3.91 -1.26
N LYS A 86 -1.37 -5.15 -0.87
CA LYS A 86 -2.67 -5.78 -1.16
C LYS A 86 -3.83 -4.98 -0.59
N ALA A 87 -3.75 -4.57 0.69
CA ALA A 87 -4.81 -3.78 1.30
C ALA A 87 -5.01 -2.42 0.59
N VAL A 88 -3.95 -1.78 0.12
CA VAL A 88 -4.05 -0.54 -0.68
C VAL A 88 -4.66 -0.80 -2.06
N LEU A 89 -4.26 -1.88 -2.73
CA LEU A 89 -4.79 -2.28 -4.04
C LEU A 89 -6.29 -2.61 -3.98
N ASP A 90 -6.74 -3.32 -2.94
CA ASP A 90 -8.16 -3.52 -2.65
C ASP A 90 -8.93 -2.18 -2.58
N GLY A 91 -8.30 -1.14 -2.01
CA GLY A 91 -8.88 0.19 -1.93
C GLY A 91 -8.97 0.89 -3.27
N ILE A 92 -8.02 0.62 -4.16
CA ILE A 92 -8.02 1.12 -5.54
C ILE A 92 -9.15 0.46 -6.34
N VAL A 93 -9.41 -0.84 -6.14
CA VAL A 93 -10.60 -1.53 -6.67
C VAL A 93 -11.89 -0.90 -6.11
N ASP A 94 -11.95 -0.61 -4.80
CA ASP A 94 -13.11 0.09 -4.21
C ASP A 94 -13.33 1.51 -4.78
N ALA A 95 -12.29 2.13 -5.35
CA ALA A 95 -12.38 3.40 -6.05
C ALA A 95 -12.84 3.26 -7.52
N ARG A 96 -13.08 2.03 -7.99
CA ARG A 96 -13.45 1.68 -9.38
C ARG A 96 -12.39 2.06 -10.41
N VAL A 97 -11.12 2.09 -10.00
CA VAL A 97 -9.99 2.21 -10.93
C VAL A 97 -9.76 0.91 -11.69
N LEU A 98 -10.02 -0.22 -11.04
CA LEU A 98 -9.95 -1.57 -11.61
C LEU A 98 -11.24 -2.30 -11.27
N GLU A 99 -11.64 -3.28 -12.09
CA GLU A 99 -12.79 -4.14 -11.82
C GLU A 99 -12.49 -5.13 -10.68
N ASP A 100 -11.31 -5.74 -10.69
CA ASP A 100 -10.80 -6.65 -9.66
C ASP A 100 -9.26 -6.51 -9.53
N ASP A 101 -8.65 -7.08 -8.50
CA ASP A 101 -7.20 -7.09 -8.32
C ASP A 101 -6.52 -8.42 -8.69
N SER A 102 -7.29 -9.34 -9.26
CA SER A 102 -6.80 -10.63 -9.75
C SER A 102 -5.82 -10.49 -10.92
N HIS A 103 -5.16 -11.60 -11.24
CA HIS A 103 -4.16 -11.71 -12.30
C HIS A 103 -4.65 -11.31 -13.71
N GLU A 104 -5.97 -11.29 -13.93
CA GLU A 104 -6.58 -10.87 -15.20
C GLU A 104 -6.42 -9.36 -15.42
N TYR A 105 -6.57 -8.58 -14.34
CA TYR A 105 -6.52 -7.12 -14.35
C TYR A 105 -5.18 -6.56 -13.87
N VAL A 106 -4.46 -7.29 -13.01
CA VAL A 106 -3.25 -6.80 -12.35
C VAL A 106 -2.06 -7.75 -12.54
N THR A 107 -0.96 -7.18 -13.03
CA THR A 107 0.37 -7.79 -12.94
C THR A 107 1.16 -7.17 -11.79
N GLY A 108 1.51 -7.96 -10.77
CA GLY A 108 2.18 -7.50 -9.55
C GLY A 108 1.32 -7.74 -8.29
N PRO A 109 1.44 -6.91 -7.23
CA PRO A 109 2.36 -5.79 -7.09
C PRO A 109 3.82 -6.24 -6.89
N ASP A 110 4.73 -5.69 -7.70
CA ASP A 110 6.17 -5.92 -7.54
C ASP A 110 6.71 -5.07 -6.38
N MET A 111 7.16 -5.73 -5.31
CA MET A 111 7.60 -5.09 -4.07
C MET A 111 9.03 -4.56 -4.20
N ARG A 112 9.22 -3.26 -3.96
CA ARG A 112 10.52 -2.57 -4.08
C ARG A 112 10.89 -1.83 -2.80
N ALA A 113 12.20 -1.79 -2.51
CA ALA A 113 12.73 -0.90 -1.47
C ALA A 113 12.67 0.55 -1.97
N GLY A 114 12.25 1.45 -1.09
CA GLY A 114 12.36 2.88 -1.28
C GLY A 114 13.40 3.49 -0.35
N GLU A 115 13.86 4.68 -0.69
CA GLU A 115 14.73 5.47 0.17
C GLU A 115 14.03 5.87 1.48
N PRO A 116 14.78 6.08 2.57
CA PRO A 116 14.22 6.58 3.81
C PRO A 116 13.45 7.89 3.63
N ARG A 117 12.35 8.06 4.37
CA ARG A 117 11.52 9.28 4.37
C ARG A 117 11.03 9.61 5.78
N ASP A 118 11.00 10.89 6.12
CA ASP A 118 10.52 11.35 7.44
C ASP A 118 9.11 10.85 7.76
N THR A 119 8.24 10.85 6.75
CA THR A 119 6.93 10.21 6.81
C THR A 119 6.99 8.87 6.08
N PRO A 120 6.92 7.73 6.81
CA PRO A 120 6.85 6.42 6.19
C PRO A 120 5.62 6.32 5.29
N CYS A 121 5.77 5.75 4.10
CA CYS A 121 4.68 5.62 3.15
C CYS A 121 4.88 4.43 2.21
N LEU A 122 3.78 3.99 1.62
CA LEU A 122 3.78 3.09 0.47
C LEU A 122 3.56 3.94 -0.78
N VAL A 123 4.42 3.79 -1.79
CA VAL A 123 4.22 4.43 -3.09
C VAL A 123 3.82 3.36 -4.09
N LEU A 124 2.63 3.46 -4.65
CA LEU A 124 2.19 2.60 -5.76
C LEU A 124 2.40 3.32 -7.08
N THR A 125 3.10 2.68 -8.00
CA THR A 125 3.17 3.08 -9.40
C THR A 125 2.29 2.13 -10.20
N ILE A 126 1.25 2.66 -10.82
CA ILE A 126 0.25 1.93 -11.60
C ILE A 126 0.45 2.33 -13.06
N THR A 127 0.83 1.37 -13.89
CA THR A 127 1.05 1.60 -15.32
C THR A 127 0.02 0.82 -16.12
N GLN A 128 -0.75 1.51 -16.95
CA GLN A 128 -1.71 0.87 -17.85
C GLN A 128 -0.98 0.03 -18.90
N LEU A 129 -1.43 -1.22 -19.07
CA LEU A 129 -0.92 -2.17 -20.07
C LEU A 129 -1.67 -2.06 -21.39
#